data_AF-A0A411E927-F1
#
_entry.id   AF-A0A411E927-F1
#
_cell.length_a   1.000
_cell.length_b   1.000
_cell.length_c   1.000
_cell.angle_alpha   90.00
_cell.angle_beta   90.00
_cell.angle_gamma   90.00
#
_symmetry.space_group_name_H-M   'P 1'
#
loop_
_entity.id
_entity.type
_entity.pdbx_description
1 polymer ?
#
loop_
_entity_poly.entity_id
_entity_poly.type
_entity_poly.pdbx_seq_one_letter_code
_entity_poly.pdbx_strand_id
1 'polypeptide(L)'
;MKSKSHSHNNAVHINISWIFALIFLSLGILNLIFIHPIPALFYVLLALFYFPFLNELLYKSLGFTIPLWIKTLAGLLVIWGTMAVGDLMELFEAWMLK
;
A
#
# COMPACT_ATOMS: atom_id res chain seq x y z
N MET A 1 30.39 19.08 17.47
CA MET A 1 30.69 18.07 16.43
C MET A 1 30.28 16.68 16.92
N LYS A 2 29.06 16.22 16.59
CA LYS A 2 28.63 14.80 16.53
C LYS A 2 27.17 14.73 16.04
N SER A 3 26.97 15.23 14.82
CA SER A 3 25.90 14.79 13.94
C SER A 3 26.33 13.44 13.35
N LYS A 4 25.53 12.38 13.53
CA LYS A 4 25.43 11.17 12.65
C LYS A 4 24.85 9.89 13.29
N SER A 5 24.16 9.92 14.42
CA SER A 5 23.64 8.66 15.02
C SER A 5 22.12 8.47 14.99
N HIS A 6 21.33 9.45 14.53
CA HIS A 6 19.85 9.36 14.55
C HIS A 6 19.19 9.37 13.17
N SER A 7 19.97 9.34 12.09
CA SER A 7 19.47 9.42 10.71
C SER A 7 19.23 8.05 10.05
N HIS A 8 19.77 6.96 10.60
CA HIS A 8 19.70 5.65 9.95
C HIS A 8 18.31 5.01 10.06
N ASN A 9 17.59 5.25 11.16
CA ASN A 9 16.28 4.63 11.39
C ASN A 9 15.20 5.27 10.51
N ASN A 10 15.22 6.60 10.38
CA ASN A 10 14.24 7.32 9.58
C ASN A 10 14.36 6.98 8.09
N ALA A 11 15.58 6.82 7.58
CA ALA A 11 15.82 6.45 6.19
C ALA A 11 15.28 5.05 5.84
N VAL A 12 15.45 4.07 6.74
CA VAL A 12 14.94 2.71 6.53
C VAL A 12 13.41 2.67 6.56
N HIS A 13 12.78 3.39 7.48
CA HIS A 13 11.32 3.49 7.54
C HIS A 13 10.71 4.20 6.33
N ILE A 14 11.39 5.23 5.81
CA ILE A 14 11.01 5.92 4.57
C ILE A 14 11.09 4.95 3.40
N ASN A 15 12.19 4.21 3.25
CA ASN A 15 12.40 3.31 2.10
C ASN A 15 11.38 2.17 2.05
N ILE A 16 11.06 1.55 3.18
CA ILE A 16 10.09 0.44 3.24
C ILE A 16 8.67 0.93 2.91
N SER A 17 8.28 2.11 3.41
CA SER A 17 6.94 2.68 3.14
C SER A 17 6.74 2.97 1.66
N TRP A 18 7.77 3.45 0.97
CA TRP A 18 7.75 3.66 -0.49
C TRP A 18 7.57 2.35 -1.26
N ILE A 19 8.24 1.28 -0.87
CA ILE A 19 8.11 -0.04 -1.51
C ILE A 19 6.66 -0.54 -1.39
N PHE A 20 6.08 -0.49 -0.19
CA PHE A 20 4.69 -0.90 0.01
C PHE A 20 3.70 -0.01 -0.76
N ALA A 21 3.91 1.31 -0.77
CA ALA A 21 3.09 2.23 -1.56
C ALA A 21 3.14 1.87 -3.06
N LEU A 22 4.33 1.58 -3.60
CA LEU A 22 4.49 1.20 -4.99
C LEU A 22 3.78 -0.12 -5.31
N ILE A 23 3.94 -1.13 -4.46
CA ILE A 23 3.29 -2.45 -4.61
C ILE A 23 1.77 -2.29 -4.61
N PHE A 24 1.21 -1.58 -3.63
CA PHE A 24 -0.24 -1.38 -3.55
C PHE A 24 -0.78 -0.54 -4.69
N LEU A 25 -0.03 0.46 -5.16
CA LEU A 25 -0.40 1.24 -6.34
C LEU A 25 -0.43 0.36 -7.59
N SER A 26 0.60 -0.45 -7.82
CA SER A 26 0.66 -1.40 -8.94
C SER A 26 -0.49 -2.40 -8.88
N LEU A 27 -0.77 -2.97 -7.71
CA LEU A 27 -1.92 -3.86 -7.52
C LEU A 27 -3.24 -3.15 -7.82
N GLY A 28 -3.44 -1.91 -7.36
CA GLY A 28 -4.63 -1.12 -7.66
C GLY A 28 -4.80 -0.82 -9.13
N ILE A 29 -3.74 -0.43 -9.84
CA ILE A 29 -3.77 -0.17 -11.28
C ILE A 29 -4.08 -1.46 -12.06
N LEU A 30 -3.42 -2.57 -11.73
CA LEU A 30 -3.69 -3.86 -12.36
C LEU A 30 -5.15 -4.28 -12.14
N ASN A 31 -5.65 -4.16 -10.91
CA ASN A 31 -7.02 -4.54 -10.58
C ASN A 31 -8.05 -3.62 -11.27
N LEU A 32 -7.70 -2.35 -11.52
CA LEU A 32 -8.55 -1.40 -12.25
C LEU A 32 -8.70 -1.78 -13.72
N ILE A 33 -7.61 -2.26 -14.34
CA ILE A 33 -7.55 -2.57 -15.76
C ILE A 33 -8.15 -3.96 -16.05
N PHE A 34 -7.85 -4.95 -15.20
CA PHE A 34 -8.12 -6.35 -15.53
C PHE A 34 -9.40 -6.92 -14.92
N ILE A 35 -9.93 -6.32 -13.85
CA ILE A 35 -10.92 -6.97 -12.98
C ILE A 35 -12.12 -6.06 -12.68
N HIS A 36 -12.02 -5.22 -11.65
CA HIS A 36 -13.14 -4.47 -11.11
C HIS A 36 -12.69 -3.16 -10.47
N PRO A 37 -13.37 -2.05 -10.79
CA PRO A 37 -12.97 -0.72 -10.35
C PRO A 37 -13.13 -0.50 -8.83
N ILE A 38 -14.00 -1.26 -8.17
CA ILE A 38 -14.28 -1.11 -6.73
C ILE A 38 -13.08 -1.56 -5.87
N PRO A 39 -12.61 -2.83 -5.95
CA PRO A 39 -11.44 -3.25 -5.20
C PRO A 39 -10.16 -2.53 -5.65
N ALA A 40 -10.08 -2.15 -6.94
CA ALA A 40 -8.98 -1.34 -7.45
C ALA A 40 -8.87 0.03 -6.76
N LEU A 41 -9.98 0.75 -6.63
CA LEU A 41 -10.02 2.04 -5.93
C LEU A 41 -9.60 1.87 -4.46
N PHE A 42 -9.99 0.76 -3.83
CA PHE A 42 -9.61 0.43 -2.46
C PHE A 42 -8.09 0.28 -2.31
N TYR A 43 -7.42 -0.43 -3.23
CA TYR A 43 -5.96 -0.59 -3.21
C TYR A 43 -5.21 0.72 -3.51
N VAL A 44 -5.72 1.55 -4.42
CA VAL A 44 -5.14 2.87 -4.70
C VAL A 44 -5.26 3.80 -3.50
N LEU A 45 -6.43 3.82 -2.85
CA LEU A 45 -6.63 4.58 -1.60
C LEU A 45 -5.70 4.08 -0.49
N LEU A 46 -5.54 2.76 -0.36
CA LEU A 46 -4.60 2.17 0.59
C LEU A 46 -3.15 2.56 0.27
N ALA A 47 -2.73 2.52 -0.99
CA ALA A 47 -1.40 2.96 -1.41
C ALA A 47 -1.08 4.40 -0.97
N LEU A 48 -2.06 5.31 -1.12
CA LEU A 48 -1.97 6.70 -0.66
C LEU A 48 -1.67 6.80 0.85
N PHE A 49 -2.21 5.91 1.68
CA PHE A 49 -1.92 5.88 3.13
C PHE A 49 -0.48 5.48 3.47
N TYR A 50 0.22 4.76 2.60
CA TYR A 50 1.61 4.37 2.80
C TYR A 50 2.62 5.41 2.32
N PHE A 51 2.21 6.39 1.51
CA PHE A 51 3.12 7.45 1.08
C PHE A 51 3.57 8.30 2.28
N PRO A 52 4.89 8.43 2.53
CA PRO A 52 5.38 9.23 3.65
C PRO A 52 5.00 10.72 3.51
N PHE A 53 4.91 11.23 2.27
CA PHE A 53 4.44 12.59 1.99
C PHE A 53 3.01 12.85 2.49
N LEU A 54 2.10 11.88 2.30
CA LEU A 54 0.71 11.99 2.75
C LEU A 54 0.59 11.87 4.26
N ASN A 55 1.44 11.07 4.91
CA ASN A 55 1.52 11.01 6.37
C ASN A 55 1.97 12.36 6.97
N GLU A 56 2.97 13.02 6.37
CA GLU A 56 3.39 14.36 6.80
C GLU A 56 2.32 15.43 6.53
N LEU A 57 1.62 15.34 5.40
CA LEU A 57 0.53 16.26 5.06
C LEU A 57 -0.67 16.10 6.02
N LEU A 58 -1.05 14.86 6.35
CA LEU A 58 -2.09 14.54 7.33
C LEU A 58 -1.71 15.01 8.73
N TYR A 59 -0.44 14.87 9.11
CA TYR A 59 0.05 15.39 10.38
C TYR A 59 0.01 16.92 10.41
N LYS A 60 0.41 17.60 9.33
CA LYS A 60 0.35 19.06 9.25
C LYS A 60 -1.07 19.62 9.18
N SER A 61 -1.98 18.93 8.49
CA SER A 61 -3.34 19.45 8.23
C SER A 61 -4.35 19.00 9.28
N LEU A 62 -4.21 17.81 9.86
CA LEU A 62 -5.15 17.24 10.83
C LEU A 62 -4.51 16.93 12.20
N GLY A 63 -3.19 17.03 12.35
CA GLY A 63 -2.50 16.62 13.58
C GLY A 63 -2.51 15.10 13.81
N PHE A 64 -2.89 14.32 12.80
CA PHE A 64 -3.13 12.89 12.94
C PHE A 64 -1.94 12.08 12.40
N THR A 65 -1.34 11.24 13.25
CA THR A 65 -0.33 10.27 12.83
C THR A 65 -1.00 8.92 12.66
N ILE A 66 -0.94 8.34 11.46
CA ILE A 66 -1.50 7.01 11.20
C ILE A 66 -0.69 5.98 12.00
N PRO A 67 -1.30 5.31 12.98
CA PRO A 67 -0.60 4.37 13.83
C PRO A 67 -0.29 3.07 13.06
N LEU A 68 0.82 2.42 13.42
CA LEU A 68 1.38 1.28 12.69
C LEU A 68 0.38 0.12 12.51
N TRP A 69 -0.47 -0.15 13.51
CA TRP A 69 -1.48 -1.22 13.45
C TRP A 69 -2.51 -1.02 12.33
N ILE A 70 -2.90 0.23 12.04
CA ILE A 70 -3.83 0.52 10.94
C ILE A 70 -3.16 0.21 9.60
N LYS A 71 -1.86 0.53 9.46
CA LYS A 71 -1.07 0.11 8.29
C LYS A 71 -0.98 -1.42 8.23
N THR A 72 -0.76 -2.12 9.33
CA THR A 72 -0.72 -3.59 9.29
C THR A 72 -2.07 -4.19 8.86
N LEU A 73 -3.18 -3.69 9.40
CA LEU A 73 -4.53 -4.14 9.04
C LEU A 73 -4.85 -3.86 7.57
N ALA A 74 -4.49 -2.66 7.10
CA ALA A 74 -4.62 -2.26 5.69
C ALA A 74 -3.90 -3.22 4.75
N GLY A 75 -2.63 -3.55 5.04
CA GLY A 75 -1.86 -4.49 4.25
C GLY A 75 -2.46 -5.90 4.27
N LEU A 76 -2.97 -6.33 5.43
CA LEU A 76 -3.64 -7.62 5.56
C LEU A 76 -4.92 -7.69 4.71
N LEU A 77 -5.69 -6.59 4.65
CA LEU A 77 -6.87 -6.48 3.80
C LEU A 77 -6.52 -6.48 2.32
N VAL A 78 -5.39 -5.89 1.91
CA VAL A 78 -4.94 -5.99 0.52
C VAL A 78 -4.58 -7.41 0.16
N ILE A 79 -3.77 -8.09 0.98
CA ILE A 79 -3.35 -9.48 0.74
C ILE A 79 -4.58 -10.40 0.75
N TRP A 80 -5.48 -10.22 1.70
CA TRP A 80 -6.71 -10.97 1.76
C TRP A 80 -7.61 -10.68 0.55
N GLY A 81 -7.75 -9.43 0.12
CA GLY A 81 -8.52 -9.09 -1.07
C GLY A 81 -7.94 -9.66 -2.35
N THR A 82 -6.61 -9.62 -2.53
CA THR A 82 -5.96 -10.17 -3.72
C THR A 82 -5.90 -11.70 -3.73
N MET A 83 -5.85 -12.36 -2.57
CA MET A 83 -5.77 -13.82 -2.48
C MET A 83 -7.13 -14.51 -2.27
N ALA A 84 -8.01 -13.96 -1.44
CA ALA A 84 -9.27 -14.60 -1.03
C ALA A 84 -10.48 -14.20 -1.90
N VAL A 85 -10.43 -13.02 -2.54
CA VAL A 85 -11.42 -12.55 -3.53
C VAL A 85 -10.72 -12.40 -4.89
N GLY A 86 -9.69 -13.21 -5.13
CA GLY A 86 -8.74 -13.02 -6.21
C GLY A 86 -9.35 -13.32 -7.57
N ASP A 87 -10.06 -12.36 -8.15
CA ASP A 87 -10.40 -12.38 -9.57
C ASP A 87 -9.13 -12.37 -10.45
N LEU A 88 -7.97 -11.94 -9.90
CA LEU A 88 -6.64 -12.13 -10.51
C LEU A 88 -6.23 -13.60 -10.57
N MET A 89 -6.55 -14.38 -9.53
CA MET A 89 -6.35 -15.83 -9.51
C MET A 89 -7.30 -16.49 -10.49
N GLU A 90 -8.56 -16.05 -10.54
CA GLU A 90 -9.56 -16.53 -11.49
C GLU A 90 -9.16 -16.24 -12.94
N LEU A 91 -8.60 -15.04 -13.22
CA LEU A 91 -8.03 -14.70 -14.53
C LEU A 91 -6.80 -15.54 -14.88
N PHE A 92 -5.92 -15.78 -13.90
CA PHE A 92 -4.74 -16.62 -14.08
C PHE A 92 -5.12 -18.08 -14.36
N GLU A 93 -6.11 -18.60 -13.63
CA GLU A 93 -6.66 -19.94 -13.83
C GLU A 93 -7.35 -20.04 -15.20
N ALA A 94 -8.11 -19.03 -15.61
CA ALA A 94 -8.71 -18.96 -16.94
C ALA A 94 -7.67 -18.89 -18.09
N TRP A 95 -6.52 -18.25 -17.87
CA TRP A 95 -5.40 -18.25 -18.82
C TRP A 95 -4.63 -19.58 -18.84
N MET A 96 -4.51 -20.27 -17.72
CA MET A 96 -3.84 -21.58 -17.63
C MET A 96 -4.66 -22.73 -18.23
N LEU A 97 -5.99 -22.62 -18.21
CA LEU A 97 -6.91 -23.65 -18.71
C LEU A 97 -7.25 -23.49 -20.22
N LYS A 98 -6.58 -22.58 -20.93
CA LYS A 98 -6.79 -22.29 -22.34
C LYS A 98 -5.58 -22.69 -23.19
#